data_AF-A0AAU9J6U1-F1
#
_entry.id   AF-A0AAU9J6U1-F1
#
_cell.length_a   1.000
_cell.length_b   1.000
_cell.length_c   1.000
_cell.angle_alpha   90.00
_cell.angle_beta   90.00
_cell.angle_gamma   90.00
#
_symmetry.space_group_name_H-M   'P 1'
#
loop_
_entity.id
_entity.type
_entity.pdbx_description
1 polymer ?
#
loop_
_entity_poly.entity_id
_entity_poly.type
_entity_poly.pdbx_seq_one_letter_code
_entity_poly.pdbx_strand_id
1 'polypeptide(L)'
;MAGKLDLISICPCYKAAKRPITSRLKDRWRALVHIINAKYLDTTNSNKEKLATHELILSQVMLIYEDEDVIEDLHMVYMINHSLIEQYLPQICSYISFSISDFSRRLLNEFLLAKCKQSTSFAHAVYWQFMNQINPRLRSSSRIIAIANKVSTASSAAFKHLSSEDTGGTGNLESRNFFKTIDFVQKLVDASQKLISVPKDMRKIALDKMLLEIDEEFLPSKFISLPFKGQERRYLYKIYREYSFPLSTKERVPFQITIGTIENEANWRFNCNEDHEIIEQKLINRSLNRLNLTEIDPDLLEDSGVDEEEVSLIDNKSATQPKTCISCFKNSKEKQKSLFYLRKKPRGLFGETSLKEIEEHVQQSEPEVKLISLIIKANDDIRQEQFASQLVFMFKTIFSQSKLKLWVRDFLVIPVSQNGGIIETIDNAISIDRLKKFDDSFVSLRTYFIDTFGPENSDRFAKATKNFIESLAGYSLFCYLFQVKDRNNGNILIDSEGHIIDIDFGYMLSRTPGSVNFESAPFKLTAEYLEVMGGQSSWLFLEFKKLIIQGFLALREHRYKIVRFVEICMQTSKLQCFEDGEALIEALNARFAPEMSKHQCKHLMLSLIERACDNWRTRWYDIYQQICVGIW
;
A
#
# COMPACT_ATOMS: atom_id res chain seq x y z
N MET A 1 32.44 -8.55 10.79
CA MET A 1 32.91 -9.28 9.60
C MET A 1 33.46 -8.31 8.55
N ALA A 2 34.56 -7.62 8.87
CA ALA A 2 35.25 -6.71 7.95
C ALA A 2 36.33 -7.48 7.19
N GLY A 3 35.89 -8.39 6.31
CA GLY A 3 36.76 -9.02 5.32
C GLY A 3 36.78 -8.14 4.07
N LYS A 4 37.96 -7.91 3.49
CA LYS A 4 38.17 -7.23 2.20
C LYS A 4 37.17 -7.74 1.16
N LEU A 5 36.07 -7.02 0.99
CA LEU A 5 35.17 -7.15 -0.14
C LEU A 5 35.88 -6.49 -1.32
N ASP A 6 36.52 -7.33 -2.15
CA ASP A 6 37.24 -6.89 -3.33
C ASP A 6 36.24 -6.24 -4.31
N LEU A 7 36.40 -4.94 -4.59
CA LEU A 7 35.47 -4.14 -5.42
C LEU A 7 35.16 -4.80 -6.78
N ILE A 8 36.10 -5.57 -7.32
CA ILE A 8 35.98 -6.28 -8.60
C ILE A 8 35.11 -7.54 -8.50
N SER A 9 34.91 -8.08 -7.29
CA SER A 9 34.03 -9.24 -7.04
C SER A 9 32.55 -8.87 -6.91
N ILE A 10 32.23 -7.59 -6.69
CA ILE A 10 30.88 -7.10 -6.34
C ILE A 10 30.05 -6.70 -7.57
N CYS A 11 30.69 -6.26 -8.67
CA CYS A 11 29.98 -5.94 -9.92
C CYS A 11 30.45 -6.77 -11.13
N PRO A 12 29.69 -7.80 -11.54
CA PRO A 12 29.87 -8.47 -12.83
C PRO A 12 29.82 -7.49 -14.02
N CYS A 13 29.09 -6.38 -13.86
CA CYS A 13 28.96 -5.30 -14.85
C CYS A 13 30.30 -4.62 -15.20
N TYR A 14 31.18 -4.43 -14.21
CA TYR A 14 32.50 -3.80 -14.39
C TYR A 14 33.51 -4.75 -15.03
N LYS A 15 33.41 -6.06 -14.75
CA LYS A 15 34.22 -7.09 -15.44
C LYS A 15 33.95 -7.10 -16.94
N ALA A 16 32.72 -6.87 -17.37
CA ALA A 16 32.36 -6.76 -18.78
C ALA A 16 32.88 -5.46 -19.43
N ALA A 17 33.02 -4.37 -18.66
CA ALA A 17 33.37 -3.05 -19.17
C ALA A 17 34.89 -2.72 -19.23
N LYS A 18 35.78 -3.58 -18.70
CA LYS A 18 37.25 -3.44 -18.72
C LYS A 18 37.78 -2.00 -18.42
N ARG A 19 37.31 -1.32 -17.37
CA ARG A 19 37.82 0.02 -16.99
C ARG A 19 38.27 0.12 -15.52
N PRO A 20 39.30 0.95 -15.21
CA PRO A 20 39.80 1.15 -13.86
C PRO A 20 38.86 2.02 -13.02
N ILE A 21 38.69 1.64 -11.75
CA ILE A 21 37.97 2.41 -10.72
C ILE A 21 38.66 3.77 -10.54
N THR A 22 37.95 4.88 -10.70
CA THR A 22 38.54 6.22 -10.59
C THR A 22 38.85 6.58 -9.13
N SER A 23 39.87 7.42 -8.88
CA SER A 23 40.22 7.88 -7.52
C SER A 23 39.07 8.60 -6.81
N ARG A 24 38.26 9.34 -7.59
CA ARG A 24 37.09 10.09 -7.12
C ARG A 24 36.00 9.20 -6.51
N LEU A 25 35.79 8.00 -7.06
CA LEU A 25 34.87 6.98 -6.51
C LEU A 25 35.38 6.41 -5.17
N LYS A 26 36.69 6.16 -5.05
CA LYS A 26 37.30 5.72 -3.78
C LYS A 26 37.24 6.78 -2.70
N ASP A 27 37.35 8.06 -3.07
CA ASP A 27 37.25 9.17 -2.14
C ASP A 27 35.80 9.42 -1.70
N ARG A 28 34.82 9.29 -2.61
CA ARG A 28 33.38 9.28 -2.27
C ARG A 28 33.03 8.11 -1.36
N TRP A 29 33.54 6.90 -1.65
CA TRP A 29 33.37 5.73 -0.78
C TRP A 29 33.97 5.95 0.61
N ARG A 30 35.20 6.48 0.70
CA ARG A 30 35.81 6.81 2.00
C ARG A 30 35.01 7.86 2.75
N ALA A 31 34.53 8.91 2.08
CA ALA A 31 33.69 9.92 2.71
C ALA A 31 32.34 9.34 3.16
N LEU A 32 31.70 8.52 2.35
CA LEU A 32 30.39 7.93 2.61
C LEU A 32 30.45 6.88 3.74
N VAL A 33 31.43 5.96 3.66
CA VAL A 33 31.73 5.00 4.71
C VAL A 33 32.16 5.72 5.98
N HIS A 34 32.93 6.81 5.89
CA HIS A 34 33.29 7.58 7.07
C HIS A 34 32.10 8.35 7.66
N ILE A 35 31.14 8.83 6.86
CA ILE A 35 29.89 9.44 7.35
C ILE A 35 28.99 8.39 8.01
N ILE A 36 28.83 7.22 7.38
CA ILE A 36 28.06 6.08 7.92
C ILE A 36 28.72 5.59 9.22
N ASN A 37 30.05 5.45 9.23
CA ASN A 37 30.81 4.97 10.37
C ASN A 37 30.92 6.02 11.49
N ALA A 38 31.10 7.31 11.18
CA ALA A 38 31.31 8.35 12.19
C ALA A 38 30.01 8.86 12.82
N LYS A 39 28.85 8.72 12.16
CA LYS A 39 27.56 9.12 12.76
C LYS A 39 26.75 7.98 13.37
N TYR A 40 26.97 6.72 12.99
CA TYR A 40 25.95 5.68 13.23
C TYR A 40 26.45 4.29 13.66
N LEU A 41 27.77 4.05 13.79
CA LEU A 41 28.28 2.72 14.20
C LEU A 41 28.15 2.39 15.69
N ASP A 42 27.67 3.30 16.55
CA ASP A 42 27.60 3.03 17.99
C ASP A 42 26.23 2.50 18.46
N THR A 43 25.33 2.08 17.57
CA THR A 43 24.03 1.55 18.03
C THR A 43 23.50 0.39 17.21
N THR A 44 23.24 -0.72 17.89
CA THR A 44 22.59 -1.99 17.51
C THR A 44 21.13 -1.88 17.03
N ASN A 45 20.70 -0.72 16.49
CA ASN A 45 19.29 -0.46 16.21
C ASN A 45 19.00 -0.45 14.70
N SER A 46 18.36 -1.52 14.21
CA SER A 46 17.98 -1.75 12.81
C SER A 46 17.21 -0.61 12.15
N ASN A 47 16.52 0.22 12.93
CA ASN A 47 15.76 1.36 12.40
C ASN A 47 16.69 2.52 12.00
N LYS A 48 17.80 2.75 12.69
CA LYS A 48 18.76 3.81 12.34
C LYS A 48 19.54 3.48 11.05
N GLU A 49 19.90 2.21 10.86
CA GLU A 49 20.53 1.75 9.62
C GLU A 49 19.60 1.98 8.42
N LYS A 50 18.33 1.57 8.51
CA LYS A 50 17.32 1.81 7.45
C LYS A 50 17.18 3.28 7.06
N LEU A 51 17.19 4.18 8.05
CA LEU A 51 17.08 5.63 7.85
C LEU A 51 18.32 6.22 7.16
N ALA A 52 19.52 5.80 7.53
CA ALA A 52 20.76 6.24 6.90
C ALA A 52 20.86 5.74 5.45
N THR A 53 20.42 4.51 5.18
CA THR A 53 20.37 3.97 3.82
C THR A 53 19.38 4.75 2.94
N HIS A 54 18.29 5.29 3.49
CA HIS A 54 17.28 6.00 2.71
C HIS A 54 17.81 7.30 2.10
N GLU A 55 18.46 8.13 2.90
CA GLU A 55 19.06 9.37 2.39
C GLU A 55 20.12 9.11 1.34
N LEU A 56 20.87 8.01 1.48
CA LEU A 56 21.83 7.58 0.49
C LEU A 56 21.13 7.31 -0.84
N ILE A 57 20.08 6.48 -0.86
CA ILE A 57 19.35 6.18 -2.10
C ILE A 57 18.73 7.41 -2.71
N LEU A 58 18.07 8.26 -1.92
CA LEU A 58 17.47 9.48 -2.45
C LEU A 58 18.53 10.36 -3.12
N SER A 59 19.71 10.45 -2.54
CA SER A 59 20.84 11.18 -3.13
C SER A 59 21.34 10.51 -4.42
N GLN A 60 21.43 9.18 -4.45
CA GLN A 60 21.77 8.44 -5.68
C GLN A 60 20.72 8.66 -6.77
N VAL A 61 19.43 8.63 -6.44
CA VAL A 61 18.35 8.91 -7.38
C VAL A 61 18.50 10.33 -7.94
N MET A 62 18.80 11.33 -7.12
CA MET A 62 19.04 12.69 -7.63
C MET A 62 20.24 12.76 -8.58
N LEU A 63 21.34 12.09 -8.24
CA LEU A 63 22.55 12.03 -9.05
C LEU A 63 22.35 11.31 -10.39
N ILE A 64 21.49 10.28 -10.44
CA ILE A 64 21.07 9.64 -11.70
C ILE A 64 20.53 10.70 -12.66
N TYR A 65 19.70 11.61 -12.17
CA TYR A 65 19.09 12.69 -12.96
C TYR A 65 20.03 13.87 -13.23
N GLU A 66 21.26 13.83 -12.70
CA GLU A 66 22.39 14.69 -13.07
C GLU A 66 23.37 13.97 -14.02
N ASP A 67 22.97 12.80 -14.55
CA ASP A 67 23.76 11.92 -15.42
C ASP A 67 25.06 11.38 -14.78
N GLU A 68 25.16 11.40 -13.45
CA GLU A 68 26.30 10.86 -12.70
C GLU A 68 26.27 9.32 -12.62
N ASP A 69 27.45 8.70 -12.54
CA ASP A 69 27.57 7.24 -12.37
C ASP A 69 27.43 6.86 -10.90
N VAL A 70 26.35 6.14 -10.58
CA VAL A 70 25.96 5.73 -9.22
C VAL A 70 25.89 4.21 -9.04
N ILE A 71 26.34 3.44 -10.02
CA ILE A 71 26.03 2.00 -10.11
C ILE A 71 26.65 1.21 -8.95
N GLU A 72 27.90 1.53 -8.60
CA GLU A 72 28.57 0.94 -7.45
C GLU A 72 27.79 1.24 -6.16
N ASP A 73 27.34 2.47 -5.98
CA ASP A 73 26.57 2.90 -4.81
C ASP A 73 25.21 2.17 -4.74
N LEU A 74 24.53 1.98 -5.87
CA LEU A 74 23.27 1.21 -5.95
C LEU A 74 23.46 -0.27 -5.62
N HIS A 75 24.55 -0.89 -6.07
CA HIS A 75 24.91 -2.27 -5.70
C HIS A 75 25.12 -2.40 -4.19
N MET A 76 25.85 -1.45 -3.59
CA MET A 76 26.11 -1.45 -2.16
C MET A 76 24.84 -1.26 -1.34
N VAL A 77 24.01 -0.28 -1.72
CA VAL A 77 22.70 -0.08 -1.10
C VAL A 77 21.86 -1.33 -1.19
N TYR A 78 21.79 -2.00 -2.35
CA TYR A 78 20.98 -3.20 -2.53
C TYR A 78 21.39 -4.31 -1.57
N MET A 79 22.70 -4.46 -1.33
CA MET A 79 23.24 -5.44 -0.37
C MET A 79 22.88 -5.10 1.08
N ILE A 80 22.74 -3.81 1.41
CA ILE A 80 22.36 -3.35 2.76
C ILE A 80 20.85 -3.48 2.97
N ASN A 81 20.05 -3.00 2.01
CA ASN A 81 18.60 -2.97 2.10
C ASN A 81 17.93 -2.91 0.70
N HIS A 82 17.63 -4.09 0.13
CA HIS A 82 16.97 -4.22 -1.17
C HIS A 82 15.58 -3.54 -1.20
N SER A 83 14.79 -3.67 -0.12
CA SER A 83 13.42 -3.12 -0.05
C SER A 83 13.36 -1.61 -0.21
N LEU A 84 14.48 -0.93 0.05
CA LEU A 84 14.59 0.51 -0.07
C LEU A 84 14.83 0.95 -1.52
N ILE A 85 15.51 0.12 -2.34
CA ILE A 85 15.63 0.36 -3.77
C ILE A 85 14.29 0.16 -4.46
N GLU A 86 13.52 -0.84 -4.02
CA GLU A 86 12.15 -1.07 -4.52
C GLU A 86 11.26 0.16 -4.36
N GLN A 87 11.40 0.87 -3.23
CA GLN A 87 10.71 2.15 -2.99
C GLN A 87 11.02 3.19 -4.08
N TYR A 88 12.18 3.14 -4.75
CA TYR A 88 12.63 4.11 -5.77
C TYR A 88 12.68 3.57 -7.20
N LEU A 89 12.16 2.35 -7.43
CA LEU A 89 12.03 1.79 -8.77
C LEU A 89 11.28 2.70 -9.76
N PRO A 90 10.21 3.44 -9.37
CA PRO A 90 9.53 4.33 -10.31
C PRO A 90 10.49 5.33 -10.95
N GLN A 91 11.36 5.97 -10.16
CA GLN A 91 12.34 6.96 -10.64
C GLN A 91 13.45 6.29 -11.46
N ILE A 92 13.99 5.16 -11.01
CA ILE A 92 15.05 4.44 -11.74
C ILE A 92 14.55 3.96 -13.11
N CYS A 93 13.38 3.30 -13.15
CA CYS A 93 12.76 2.83 -14.38
C CYS A 93 12.42 4.00 -15.31
N SER A 94 11.86 5.10 -14.77
CA SER A 94 11.58 6.32 -15.53
C SER A 94 12.83 6.90 -16.20
N TYR A 95 13.94 7.01 -15.47
CA TYR A 95 15.19 7.48 -16.04
C TYR A 95 15.66 6.57 -17.19
N ILE A 96 15.61 5.24 -17.01
CA ILE A 96 15.97 4.29 -18.08
C ILE A 96 15.07 4.45 -19.31
N SER A 97 13.78 4.71 -19.09
CA SER A 97 12.77 4.82 -20.14
C SER A 97 12.84 6.11 -20.93
N PHE A 98 13.32 7.22 -20.35
CA PHE A 98 13.22 8.55 -20.95
C PHE A 98 14.54 9.33 -21.06
N SER A 99 15.60 8.94 -20.35
CA SER A 99 16.90 9.64 -20.43
C SER A 99 17.49 9.60 -21.84
N ILE A 100 18.13 10.72 -22.20
CA ILE A 100 18.92 10.89 -23.43
C ILE A 100 20.33 10.32 -23.24
N SER A 101 20.85 10.28 -22.02
CA SER A 101 22.18 9.73 -21.70
C SER A 101 22.22 8.23 -21.95
N ASP A 102 22.95 7.84 -22.99
CA ASP A 102 23.00 6.46 -23.44
C ASP A 102 23.86 5.56 -22.54
N PHE A 103 24.83 6.15 -21.83
CA PHE A 103 25.78 5.44 -20.98
C PHE A 103 25.16 5.04 -19.64
N SER A 104 24.71 6.02 -18.85
CA SER A 104 24.13 5.79 -17.52
C SER A 104 22.88 4.91 -17.59
N ARG A 105 22.06 5.10 -18.63
CA ARG A 105 20.90 4.24 -18.94
C ARG A 105 21.27 2.77 -19.13
N ARG A 106 22.33 2.47 -19.88
CA ARG A 106 22.76 1.08 -20.13
C ARG A 106 23.22 0.41 -18.84
N LEU A 107 24.01 1.11 -18.03
CA LEU A 107 24.50 0.56 -16.77
C LEU A 107 23.36 0.30 -15.76
N LEU A 108 22.42 1.25 -15.62
CA LEU A 108 21.26 1.09 -14.74
C LEU A 108 20.37 -0.08 -15.20
N ASN A 109 20.22 -0.25 -16.51
CA ASN A 109 19.49 -1.39 -17.07
C ASN A 109 20.18 -2.72 -16.75
N GLU A 110 21.50 -2.82 -16.88
CA GLU A 110 22.25 -4.02 -16.50
C GLU A 110 22.17 -4.31 -15.00
N PHE A 111 22.22 -3.27 -14.16
CA PHE A 111 22.00 -3.39 -12.72
C PHE A 111 20.64 -4.02 -12.42
N LEU A 112 19.54 -3.46 -12.96
CA LEU A 112 18.20 -3.98 -12.73
C LEU A 112 18.05 -5.43 -13.22
N LEU A 113 18.54 -5.74 -14.43
CA LEU A 113 18.47 -7.09 -14.99
C LEU A 113 19.26 -8.09 -14.15
N ALA A 114 20.42 -7.69 -13.60
CA ALA A 114 21.18 -8.54 -12.70
C ALA A 114 20.42 -8.85 -11.41
N LYS A 115 19.63 -7.89 -10.89
CA LYS A 115 18.78 -8.09 -9.70
C LYS A 115 17.52 -8.90 -10.00
N CYS A 116 16.92 -8.72 -11.18
CA CYS A 116 15.78 -9.53 -11.64
C CYS A 116 16.13 -11.04 -11.74
N LYS A 117 17.40 -11.38 -12.01
CA LYS A 117 17.88 -12.77 -12.00
C LYS A 117 17.94 -13.38 -10.58
N GLN A 118 17.92 -12.55 -9.54
CA GLN A 118 18.08 -12.98 -8.14
C GLN A 118 16.74 -13.05 -7.39
N SER A 119 15.72 -12.29 -7.83
CA SER A 119 14.43 -12.21 -7.16
C SER A 119 13.30 -12.06 -8.18
N THR A 120 12.35 -12.99 -8.16
CA THR A 120 11.13 -12.94 -8.98
C THR A 120 10.26 -11.76 -8.59
N SER A 121 10.02 -11.57 -7.28
CA SER A 121 9.33 -10.40 -6.72
C SER A 121 9.89 -9.07 -7.25
N PHE A 122 11.22 -8.91 -7.23
CA PHE A 122 11.88 -7.71 -7.77
C PHE A 122 11.66 -7.58 -9.28
N ALA A 123 11.73 -8.68 -10.03
CA ALA A 123 11.47 -8.69 -11.47
C ALA A 123 10.03 -8.28 -11.79
N HIS A 124 9.03 -8.75 -11.04
CA HIS A 124 7.63 -8.33 -11.19
C HIS A 124 7.44 -6.85 -10.89
N ALA A 125 8.04 -6.35 -9.81
CA ALA A 125 8.02 -4.92 -9.48
C ALA A 125 8.60 -4.06 -10.60
N VAL A 126 9.78 -4.42 -11.12
CA VAL A 126 10.44 -3.73 -12.25
C VAL A 126 9.58 -3.81 -13.52
N TYR A 127 9.01 -4.99 -13.82
CA TYR A 127 8.16 -5.18 -14.99
C TYR A 127 6.95 -4.28 -14.96
N TRP A 128 6.20 -4.24 -13.85
CA TRP A 128 5.06 -3.35 -13.71
C TRP A 128 5.46 -1.87 -13.84
N GLN A 129 6.60 -1.45 -13.28
CA GLN A 129 7.06 -0.07 -13.44
C GLN A 129 7.29 0.31 -14.92
N PHE A 130 7.90 -0.57 -15.71
CA PHE A 130 8.04 -0.35 -17.15
C PHE A 130 6.70 -0.35 -17.88
N MET A 131 5.84 -1.33 -17.61
CA MET A 131 4.54 -1.45 -18.28
C MET A 131 3.64 -0.22 -18.03
N ASN A 132 3.69 0.35 -16.83
CA ASN A 132 2.95 1.56 -16.46
C ASN A 132 3.40 2.82 -17.22
N GLN A 133 4.58 2.80 -17.84
CA GLN A 133 5.14 3.93 -18.58
C GLN A 133 4.84 3.86 -20.10
N ILE A 134 4.28 2.74 -20.58
CA ILE A 134 3.96 2.56 -22.00
C ILE A 134 2.86 3.54 -22.42
N ASN A 135 3.10 4.27 -23.51
CA ASN A 135 2.10 5.09 -24.16
C ASN A 135 2.12 4.80 -25.67
N PRO A 136 1.04 4.29 -26.27
CA PRO A 136 1.02 3.94 -27.69
C PRO A 136 1.43 5.07 -28.65
N ARG A 137 1.33 6.33 -28.20
CA ARG A 137 1.71 7.52 -28.98
C ARG A 137 3.20 7.88 -28.89
N LEU A 138 3.98 7.23 -28.01
CA LEU A 138 5.39 7.55 -27.80
C LEU A 138 6.31 6.49 -28.41
N ARG A 139 7.33 6.94 -29.17
CA ARG A 139 8.38 6.05 -29.73
C ARG A 139 9.18 5.30 -28.66
N SER A 140 9.29 5.86 -27.45
CA SER A 140 9.96 5.19 -26.33
C SER A 140 9.27 3.88 -25.93
N SER A 141 7.99 3.68 -26.26
CA SER A 141 7.24 2.47 -25.91
C SER A 141 7.83 1.19 -26.47
N SER A 142 8.33 1.19 -27.71
CA SER A 142 9.00 0.00 -28.27
C SER A 142 10.25 -0.38 -27.48
N ARG A 143 10.99 0.62 -26.97
CA ARG A 143 12.16 0.41 -26.12
C ARG A 143 11.76 -0.12 -24.74
N ILE A 144 10.71 0.44 -24.14
CA ILE A 144 10.17 0.01 -22.84
C ILE A 144 9.73 -1.45 -22.92
N ILE A 145 8.98 -1.82 -23.97
CA ILE A 145 8.54 -3.20 -24.23
C ILE A 145 9.75 -4.14 -24.36
N ALA A 146 10.78 -3.74 -25.10
CA ALA A 146 11.99 -4.55 -25.25
C ALA A 146 12.71 -4.78 -23.91
N ILE A 147 12.72 -3.80 -23.01
CA ILE A 147 13.30 -3.93 -21.66
C ILE A 147 12.41 -4.84 -20.79
N ALA A 148 11.09 -4.65 -20.81
CA ALA A 148 10.14 -5.49 -20.08
C ALA A 148 10.27 -6.98 -20.47
N ASN A 149 10.46 -7.27 -21.76
CA ASN A 149 10.73 -8.63 -22.25
C ASN A 149 12.09 -9.19 -21.78
N LYS A 150 13.10 -8.33 -21.60
CA LYS A 150 14.37 -8.76 -20.99
C LYS A 150 14.21 -9.04 -19.51
N VAL A 151 13.36 -8.30 -18.80
CA VAL A 151 13.05 -8.54 -17.38
C VAL A 151 12.39 -9.90 -17.19
N SER A 152 11.36 -10.23 -18.00
CA SER A 152 10.72 -11.55 -17.94
C SER A 152 11.73 -12.67 -18.23
N THR A 153 12.56 -12.53 -19.27
CA THR A 153 13.61 -13.49 -19.61
C THR A 153 14.68 -13.61 -18.51
N ALA A 154 15.05 -12.50 -17.87
CA ALA A 154 16.03 -12.49 -16.79
C ALA A 154 15.51 -13.20 -15.53
N SER A 155 14.21 -13.10 -15.25
CA SER A 155 13.57 -13.76 -14.12
C SER A 155 13.61 -15.29 -14.20
N SER A 156 13.80 -15.87 -15.39
CA SER A 156 13.89 -17.33 -15.58
C SER A 156 14.99 -17.96 -14.73
N ALA A 157 16.11 -17.24 -14.50
CA ALA A 157 17.16 -17.72 -13.60
C ALA A 157 16.71 -17.80 -12.13
N ALA A 158 15.89 -16.85 -11.69
CA ALA A 158 15.34 -16.86 -10.33
C ALA A 158 14.32 -18.00 -10.15
N PHE A 159 13.50 -18.29 -11.17
CA PHE A 159 12.57 -19.42 -11.15
C PHE A 159 13.26 -20.78 -11.11
N LYS A 160 14.42 -20.93 -11.76
CA LYS A 160 15.22 -22.17 -11.68
C LYS A 160 15.67 -22.49 -10.25
N HIS A 161 15.93 -21.47 -9.43
CA HIS A 161 16.25 -21.69 -8.01
C HIS A 161 15.05 -22.16 -7.17
N LEU A 162 13.82 -21.91 -7.63
CA LEU A 162 12.58 -22.37 -6.99
C LEU A 162 12.16 -23.77 -7.46
N SER A 163 12.73 -24.26 -8.56
CA SER A 163 12.49 -25.59 -9.10
C SER A 163 13.67 -26.50 -8.73
N SER A 164 13.46 -27.46 -7.85
CA SER A 164 14.49 -28.42 -7.41
C SER A 164 14.92 -29.43 -8.49
N GLU A 165 14.43 -29.33 -9.73
CA GLU A 165 14.61 -30.34 -10.77
C GLU A 165 15.15 -29.75 -12.07
N ASP A 166 16.26 -30.33 -12.51
CA ASP A 166 17.02 -29.98 -13.70
C ASP A 166 16.39 -30.67 -14.93
N THR A 167 15.15 -30.30 -15.30
CA THR A 167 14.50 -30.85 -16.50
C THR A 167 14.96 -30.04 -17.71
N GLY A 168 15.80 -30.63 -18.57
CA GLY A 168 16.49 -30.02 -19.73
C GLY A 168 15.62 -29.45 -20.88
N GLY A 169 14.52 -28.76 -20.59
CA GLY A 169 13.70 -27.99 -21.54
C GLY A 169 13.18 -26.70 -20.89
N THR A 170 14.06 -25.70 -20.72
CA THR A 170 13.97 -24.67 -19.65
C THR A 170 13.81 -23.21 -20.13
N GLY A 171 13.06 -22.97 -21.21
CA GLY A 171 12.83 -21.61 -21.74
C GLY A 171 11.37 -21.14 -21.64
N ASN A 172 10.45 -21.98 -22.13
CA ASN A 172 9.03 -21.65 -22.21
C ASN A 172 8.31 -21.77 -20.86
N LEU A 173 8.70 -22.70 -19.99
CA LEU A 173 8.00 -22.96 -18.73
C LEU A 173 8.25 -21.83 -17.70
N GLU A 174 9.49 -21.37 -17.57
CA GLU A 174 9.85 -20.28 -16.67
C GLU A 174 9.24 -18.95 -17.11
N SER A 175 9.21 -18.71 -18.44
CA SER A 175 8.52 -17.55 -18.99
C SER A 175 7.03 -17.60 -18.68
N ARG A 176 6.38 -18.76 -18.78
CA ARG A 176 4.98 -18.94 -18.37
C ARG A 176 4.79 -18.70 -16.87
N ASN A 177 5.70 -19.15 -16.03
CA ASN A 177 5.63 -18.93 -14.57
C ASN A 177 5.76 -17.45 -14.19
N PHE A 178 6.57 -16.67 -14.91
CA PHE A 178 6.62 -15.21 -14.73
C PHE A 178 5.24 -14.58 -14.96
N PHE A 179 4.58 -14.94 -16.07
CA PHE A 179 3.27 -14.37 -16.42
C PHE A 179 2.12 -14.86 -15.54
N LYS A 180 2.20 -16.04 -14.89
CA LYS A 180 1.19 -16.50 -13.92
C LYS A 180 0.90 -15.45 -12.82
N THR A 181 1.94 -14.77 -12.32
CA THR A 181 1.76 -13.69 -11.33
C THR A 181 1.04 -12.48 -11.93
N ILE A 182 1.42 -12.10 -13.15
CA ILE A 182 0.82 -10.97 -13.87
C ILE A 182 -0.68 -11.24 -14.10
N ASP A 183 -1.00 -12.44 -14.57
CA ASP A 183 -2.37 -12.87 -14.87
C ASP A 183 -3.23 -12.95 -13.61
N PHE A 184 -2.69 -13.51 -12.52
CA PHE A 184 -3.37 -13.56 -11.22
C PHE A 184 -3.77 -12.17 -10.73
N VAL A 185 -2.81 -11.24 -10.74
CA VAL A 185 -3.07 -9.86 -10.28
C VAL A 185 -4.01 -9.13 -11.23
N GLN A 186 -3.89 -9.33 -12.54
CA GLN A 186 -4.80 -8.73 -13.52
C GLN A 186 -6.24 -9.23 -13.31
N LYS A 187 -6.45 -10.52 -13.04
CA LYS A 187 -7.77 -11.09 -12.73
C LYS A 187 -8.40 -10.48 -11.48
N LEU A 188 -7.60 -10.16 -10.46
CA LEU A 188 -8.08 -9.44 -9.27
C LEU A 188 -8.52 -8.01 -9.62
N VAL A 189 -7.73 -7.28 -10.42
CA VAL A 189 -8.09 -5.92 -10.89
C VAL A 189 -9.36 -5.97 -11.75
N ASP A 190 -9.48 -6.95 -12.65
CA ASP A 190 -10.68 -7.16 -13.47
C ASP A 190 -11.91 -7.49 -12.62
N ALA A 191 -11.76 -8.23 -11.51
CA ALA A 191 -12.84 -8.46 -10.57
C ALA A 191 -13.31 -7.14 -9.93
N SER A 192 -12.38 -6.27 -9.51
CA SER A 192 -12.73 -4.94 -8.97
C SER A 192 -13.47 -4.09 -10.01
N GLN A 193 -13.04 -4.15 -11.28
CA GLN A 193 -13.71 -3.49 -12.39
C GLN A 193 -15.17 -3.95 -12.55
N LYS A 194 -15.38 -5.27 -12.55
CA LYS A 194 -16.71 -5.89 -12.75
C LYS A 194 -17.67 -5.55 -11.62
N LEU A 195 -17.19 -5.35 -10.39
CA LEU A 195 -18.04 -5.01 -9.25
C LEU A 195 -18.73 -3.63 -9.37
N ILE A 196 -18.24 -2.76 -10.25
CA ILE A 196 -18.82 -1.42 -10.44
C ILE A 196 -20.25 -1.50 -10.98
N SER A 197 -20.51 -2.41 -11.91
CA SER A 197 -21.86 -2.63 -12.46
C SER A 197 -22.76 -3.47 -11.54
N VAL A 198 -22.21 -4.04 -10.45
CA VAL A 198 -22.97 -4.87 -9.51
C VAL A 198 -23.66 -3.99 -8.45
N PRO A 199 -24.98 -4.16 -8.22
CA PRO A 199 -25.72 -3.51 -7.15
C PRO A 199 -25.07 -3.71 -5.76
N LYS A 200 -25.14 -2.69 -4.90
CA LYS A 200 -24.36 -2.64 -3.64
C LYS A 200 -24.59 -3.86 -2.72
N ASP A 201 -25.83 -4.29 -2.61
CA ASP A 201 -26.31 -5.45 -1.86
C ASP A 201 -25.81 -6.79 -2.42
N MET A 202 -25.59 -6.87 -3.74
CA MET A 202 -25.14 -8.08 -4.43
C MET A 202 -23.61 -8.18 -4.56
N ARG A 203 -22.87 -7.09 -4.28
CA ARG A 203 -21.40 -7.03 -4.48
C ARG A 203 -20.62 -8.10 -3.73
N LYS A 204 -21.00 -8.42 -2.49
CA LYS A 204 -20.31 -9.46 -1.70
C LYS A 204 -20.46 -10.84 -2.34
N ILE A 205 -21.68 -11.20 -2.74
CA ILE A 205 -21.96 -12.48 -3.40
C ILE A 205 -21.20 -12.57 -4.74
N ALA A 206 -21.23 -11.50 -5.53
CA ALA A 206 -20.50 -11.45 -6.81
C ALA A 206 -18.99 -11.57 -6.61
N LEU A 207 -18.43 -10.86 -5.61
CA LEU A 207 -17.01 -10.95 -5.26
C LEU A 207 -16.65 -12.39 -4.84
N ASP A 208 -17.45 -13.03 -4.00
CA ASP A 208 -17.18 -14.41 -3.54
C ASP A 208 -17.16 -15.42 -4.68
N LYS A 209 -18.00 -15.24 -5.70
CA LYS A 209 -17.98 -16.06 -6.91
C LYS A 209 -16.70 -15.82 -7.71
N MET A 210 -16.36 -14.55 -7.97
CA MET A 210 -15.15 -14.20 -8.73
C MET A 210 -13.87 -14.66 -8.02
N LEU A 211 -13.79 -14.50 -6.70
CA LEU A 211 -12.64 -14.96 -5.92
C LEU A 211 -12.53 -16.48 -5.90
N LEU A 212 -13.64 -17.21 -5.90
CA LEU A 212 -13.62 -18.68 -6.02
C LEU A 212 -13.04 -19.11 -7.38
N GLU A 213 -13.49 -18.49 -8.47
CA GLU A 213 -12.97 -18.78 -9.82
C GLU A 213 -11.46 -18.49 -9.92
N ILE A 214 -10.98 -17.42 -9.28
CA ILE A 214 -9.56 -17.06 -9.21
C ILE A 214 -8.78 -18.05 -8.34
N ASP A 215 -9.31 -18.42 -7.18
CA ASP A 215 -8.71 -19.40 -6.28
C ASP A 215 -8.51 -20.74 -6.99
N GLU A 216 -9.54 -21.26 -7.67
CA GLU A 216 -9.49 -22.52 -8.42
C GLU A 216 -8.58 -22.49 -9.67
N GLU A 217 -8.36 -21.30 -10.25
CA GLU A 217 -7.52 -21.10 -11.43
C GLU A 217 -6.04 -20.96 -11.09
N PHE A 218 -5.71 -20.35 -9.95
CA PHE A 218 -4.33 -19.92 -9.67
C PHE A 218 -3.72 -20.53 -8.41
N LEU A 219 -4.53 -20.97 -7.43
CA LEU A 219 -4.05 -21.43 -6.13
C LEU A 219 -4.38 -22.91 -5.91
N PRO A 220 -3.59 -23.64 -5.12
CA PRO A 220 -2.34 -23.22 -4.45
C PRO A 220 -1.17 -23.02 -5.45
N SER A 221 -0.29 -22.03 -5.24
CA SER A 221 0.86 -21.79 -6.15
C SER A 221 2.16 -21.38 -5.47
N LYS A 222 3.26 -22.00 -5.94
CA LYS A 222 4.65 -21.63 -5.58
C LYS A 222 5.29 -20.58 -6.49
N PHE A 223 4.65 -20.32 -7.64
CA PHE A 223 5.21 -19.48 -8.71
C PHE A 223 4.61 -18.08 -8.73
N ILE A 224 3.50 -17.87 -8.00
CA ILE A 224 2.91 -16.55 -7.84
C ILE A 224 3.61 -15.86 -6.68
N SER A 225 4.25 -14.72 -6.96
CA SER A 225 4.91 -13.89 -5.94
C SER A 225 4.31 -12.49 -5.95
N LEU A 226 3.81 -12.05 -4.80
CA LEU A 226 3.35 -10.67 -4.64
C LEU A 226 4.50 -9.85 -4.02
N PRO A 227 4.90 -8.71 -4.62
CA PRO A 227 6.05 -7.95 -4.15
C PRO A 227 5.72 -7.09 -2.92
N PHE A 228 5.40 -7.75 -1.80
CA PHE A 228 5.16 -7.10 -0.50
C PHE A 228 6.30 -7.38 0.47
N LYS A 229 6.58 -6.41 1.36
CA LYS A 229 7.67 -6.48 2.34
C LYS A 229 7.55 -7.76 3.19
N GLY A 230 8.63 -8.54 3.24
CA GLY A 230 8.71 -9.75 4.06
C GLY A 230 8.02 -10.99 3.49
N GLN A 231 7.54 -10.96 2.24
CA GLN A 231 6.85 -12.08 1.59
C GLN A 231 7.75 -12.89 0.64
N GLU A 232 9.06 -12.60 0.57
CA GLU A 232 9.98 -13.13 -0.46
C GLU A 232 10.15 -14.66 -0.46
N ARG A 233 9.60 -15.37 0.54
CA ARG A 233 9.68 -16.83 0.68
C ARG A 233 8.34 -17.49 1.01
N ARG A 234 7.23 -16.82 0.73
CA ARG A 234 5.88 -17.32 1.05
C ARG A 234 5.16 -17.80 -0.21
N TYR A 235 4.58 -18.99 -0.13
CA TYR A 235 3.76 -19.59 -1.18
C TYR A 235 2.29 -19.24 -0.96
N LEU A 236 1.58 -18.84 -2.01
CA LEU A 236 0.18 -18.44 -1.90
C LEU A 236 -0.72 -19.68 -1.84
N TYR A 237 -1.38 -19.90 -0.72
CA TYR A 237 -2.14 -21.13 -0.43
C TYR A 237 -3.56 -21.08 -0.94
N LYS A 238 -4.37 -20.14 -0.44
CA LYS A 238 -5.78 -20.00 -0.81
C LYS A 238 -6.33 -18.62 -0.47
N ILE A 239 -7.43 -18.24 -1.10
CA ILE A 239 -8.17 -17.01 -0.79
C ILE A 239 -9.24 -17.30 0.28
N TYR A 240 -9.20 -16.55 1.38
CA TYR A 240 -10.20 -16.61 2.44
C TYR A 240 -11.35 -15.65 2.14
N ARG A 241 -12.34 -16.16 1.40
CA ARG A 241 -13.49 -15.37 0.90
C ARG A 241 -14.36 -14.84 2.04
N GLU A 242 -14.53 -15.61 3.10
CA GLU A 242 -15.25 -15.21 4.31
C GLU A 242 -14.66 -13.97 4.99
N TYR A 243 -13.36 -13.73 4.82
CA TYR A 243 -12.63 -12.56 5.34
C TYR A 243 -12.28 -11.55 4.24
N SER A 244 -12.88 -11.65 3.05
CA SER A 244 -12.68 -10.72 1.93
C SER A 244 -13.98 -9.96 1.66
N PHE A 245 -13.94 -8.66 1.35
CA PHE A 245 -15.17 -7.88 1.18
C PHE A 245 -15.01 -6.63 0.31
N PRO A 246 -16.07 -6.21 -0.40
CA PRO A 246 -16.08 -4.96 -1.14
C PRO A 246 -16.04 -3.77 -0.17
N LEU A 247 -15.26 -2.75 -0.50
CA LEU A 247 -15.22 -1.48 0.23
C LEU A 247 -16.32 -0.55 -0.28
N SER A 248 -16.87 0.26 0.62
CA SER A 248 -18.00 1.14 0.32
C SER A 248 -17.54 2.42 -0.36
N THR A 249 -17.25 2.37 -1.66
CA THR A 249 -17.21 3.57 -2.52
C THR A 249 -18.28 3.45 -3.62
N LYS A 250 -18.95 4.56 -3.95
CA LYS A 250 -20.06 4.56 -4.93
C LYS A 250 -19.55 4.30 -6.36
N GLU A 251 -18.35 4.78 -6.70
CA GLU A 251 -17.92 4.91 -8.10
C GLU A 251 -16.83 3.93 -8.56
N ARG A 252 -15.98 3.40 -7.66
CA ARG A 252 -14.78 2.61 -8.06
C ARG A 252 -14.68 1.21 -7.42
N VAL A 253 -15.58 0.89 -6.49
CA VAL A 253 -15.74 -0.41 -5.79
C VAL A 253 -14.44 -1.22 -5.61
N PRO A 254 -13.44 -0.68 -4.89
CA PRO A 254 -12.30 -1.48 -4.50
C PRO A 254 -12.73 -2.55 -3.50
N PHE A 255 -11.94 -3.61 -3.36
CA PHE A 255 -12.22 -4.65 -2.38
C PHE A 255 -10.98 -5.00 -1.58
N GLN A 256 -11.20 -5.42 -0.33
CA GLN A 256 -10.17 -6.03 0.48
C GLN A 256 -10.18 -7.55 0.22
N ILE A 257 -9.00 -8.13 0.07
CA ILE A 257 -8.79 -9.57 -0.09
C ILE A 257 -7.84 -10.10 0.97
N THR A 258 -8.24 -11.22 1.58
CA THR A 258 -7.43 -11.97 2.56
C THR A 258 -6.91 -13.25 1.91
N ILE A 259 -5.60 -13.43 1.89
CA ILE A 259 -4.94 -14.58 1.25
C ILE A 259 -4.11 -15.32 2.31
N GLY A 260 -4.22 -16.64 2.34
CA GLY A 260 -3.36 -17.52 3.13
C GLY A 260 -2.02 -17.74 2.44
N THR A 261 -0.96 -17.74 3.24
CA THR A 261 0.40 -17.96 2.78
C THR A 261 1.13 -18.96 3.66
N ILE A 262 2.07 -19.71 3.10
CA ILE A 262 2.89 -20.69 3.84
C ILE A 262 4.37 -20.39 3.60
N GLU A 263 5.17 -20.34 4.67
CA GLU A 263 6.58 -19.94 4.61
C GLU A 263 7.56 -21.06 4.21
N ASN A 264 7.17 -22.33 4.37
CA ASN A 264 8.05 -23.48 4.19
C ASN A 264 7.50 -24.43 3.11
N GLU A 265 8.36 -24.86 2.19
CA GLU A 265 7.99 -25.76 1.09
C GLU A 265 7.55 -27.15 1.60
N ALA A 266 8.14 -27.64 2.68
CA ALA A 266 7.71 -28.90 3.29
C ALA A 266 6.28 -28.80 3.83
N ASN A 267 5.99 -27.70 4.53
CA ASN A 267 4.66 -27.43 5.09
C ASN A 267 3.64 -27.15 3.97
N TRP A 268 4.09 -26.50 2.90
CA TRP A 268 3.30 -26.29 1.69
C TRP A 268 2.85 -27.62 1.08
N ARG A 269 3.79 -28.54 0.83
CA ARG A 269 3.50 -29.87 0.26
C ARG A 269 2.53 -30.66 1.15
N PHE A 270 2.77 -30.62 2.47
CA PHE A 270 1.88 -31.27 3.45
C PHE A 270 0.45 -30.72 3.39
N ASN A 271 0.28 -29.39 3.36
CA ASN A 271 -1.05 -28.77 3.36
C ASN A 271 -1.80 -28.88 2.02
N CYS A 272 -1.09 -29.18 0.93
CA CYS A 272 -1.72 -29.36 -0.39
C CYS A 272 -2.14 -30.82 -0.68
N ASN A 273 -1.73 -31.81 0.14
CA ASN A 273 -2.08 -33.24 0.00
C ASN A 273 -1.86 -33.87 -1.40
N GLU A 274 -1.04 -33.27 -2.27
CA GLU A 274 -0.79 -33.76 -3.64
C GLU A 274 0.64 -33.41 -4.10
N ASP A 275 1.24 -34.29 -4.91
CA ASP A 275 2.54 -34.04 -5.54
C ASP A 275 2.46 -32.84 -6.49
N HIS A 276 3.53 -32.03 -6.48
CA HIS A 276 3.61 -30.77 -7.22
C HIS A 276 3.31 -30.91 -8.72
N GLU A 277 3.78 -31.98 -9.36
CA GLU A 277 3.53 -32.26 -10.78
C GLU A 277 2.03 -32.43 -11.07
N ILE A 278 1.28 -33.02 -10.15
CA ILE A 278 -0.17 -33.28 -10.31
C ILE A 278 -0.95 -31.97 -10.24
N ILE A 279 -0.62 -31.10 -9.27
CA ILE A 279 -1.24 -29.78 -9.15
C ILE A 279 -0.95 -28.94 -10.40
N GLU A 280 0.31 -28.91 -10.85
CA GLU A 280 0.70 -28.14 -12.02
C GLU A 280 0.07 -28.69 -13.32
N GLN A 281 0.02 -30.01 -13.50
CA GLN A 281 -0.70 -30.63 -14.63
C GLN A 281 -2.21 -30.35 -14.58
N LYS A 282 -2.84 -30.39 -13.40
CA LYS A 282 -4.27 -30.01 -13.25
C LYS A 282 -4.52 -28.56 -13.64
N LEU A 283 -3.66 -27.63 -13.19
CA LEU A 283 -3.77 -26.22 -13.55
C LEU A 283 -3.55 -26.01 -15.05
N ILE A 284 -2.53 -26.65 -15.65
CA ILE A 284 -2.28 -26.60 -17.10
C ILE A 284 -3.47 -27.17 -17.88
N ASN A 285 -4.01 -28.33 -17.47
CA ASN A 285 -5.16 -28.96 -18.12
C ASN A 285 -6.42 -28.10 -18.00
N ARG A 286 -6.64 -27.43 -16.86
CA ARG A 286 -7.74 -26.45 -16.70
C ARG A 286 -7.56 -25.24 -17.60
N SER A 287 -6.34 -24.73 -17.76
CA SER A 287 -6.05 -23.63 -18.69
C SER A 287 -6.26 -24.04 -20.16
N LEU A 288 -5.84 -25.25 -20.53
CA LEU A 288 -6.05 -25.80 -21.88
C LEU A 288 -7.54 -26.06 -22.19
N ASN A 289 -8.30 -26.58 -21.23
CA ASN A 289 -9.74 -26.79 -21.39
C ASN A 289 -10.51 -25.47 -21.55
N ARG A 290 -10.04 -24.37 -20.95
CA ARG A 290 -10.61 -23.02 -21.17
C ARG A 290 -10.28 -22.44 -22.54
N LEU A 291 -9.13 -22.77 -23.12
CA LEU A 291 -8.75 -22.36 -24.48
C LEU A 291 -9.52 -23.15 -25.55
N ASN A 292 -9.95 -24.38 -25.25
CA ASN A 292 -10.76 -25.21 -26.16
C ASN A 292 -12.28 -24.88 -26.12
N LEU A 293 -12.72 -23.91 -25.32
CA LEU A 293 -14.12 -23.47 -25.24
C LEU A 293 -14.47 -22.29 -26.17
N THR A 294 -13.62 -21.98 -27.16
CA THR A 294 -13.92 -20.96 -28.19
C THR A 294 -14.48 -21.54 -29.50
N GLU A 295 -14.76 -22.83 -29.59
CA GLU A 295 -15.55 -23.39 -30.69
C GLU A 295 -16.93 -23.78 -30.15
N ILE A 296 -17.89 -22.89 -30.35
CA ILE A 296 -19.32 -23.20 -30.21
C ILE A 296 -19.68 -24.08 -31.41
N ASP A 297 -20.00 -25.34 -31.13
CA ASP A 297 -20.71 -26.24 -32.04
C ASP A 297 -22.17 -25.74 -32.20
N PRO A 298 -22.61 -25.31 -33.40
CA PRO A 298 -23.95 -24.75 -33.59
C PRO A 298 -25.10 -25.76 -33.51
N ASP A 299 -24.83 -27.07 -33.40
CA ASP A 299 -25.85 -28.11 -33.66
C ASP A 299 -26.44 -28.80 -32.41
N LEU A 300 -26.36 -28.19 -31.23
CA LEU A 300 -27.05 -28.70 -30.03
C LEU A 300 -28.24 -27.83 -29.61
N LEU A 301 -29.22 -27.74 -30.51
CA LEU A 301 -30.60 -27.40 -30.17
C LEU A 301 -31.53 -28.33 -30.93
N GLU A 302 -31.85 -29.48 -30.35
CA GLU A 302 -33.16 -30.11 -30.52
C GLU A 302 -33.40 -31.15 -29.41
N ASP A 303 -34.65 -31.14 -28.96
CA ASP A 303 -35.33 -32.18 -28.18
C ASP A 303 -35.33 -32.09 -26.64
N SER A 304 -36.31 -31.38 -26.11
CA SER A 304 -37.40 -32.03 -25.38
C SER A 304 -38.48 -30.99 -25.04
N GLY A 305 -39.62 -31.13 -25.72
CA GLY A 305 -40.85 -30.45 -25.33
C GLY A 305 -41.39 -30.97 -23.99
N VAL A 306 -42.14 -30.12 -23.29
CA VAL A 306 -43.55 -30.31 -22.90
C VAL A 306 -43.99 -29.11 -22.05
N ASP A 307 -44.87 -28.32 -22.67
CA ASP A 307 -46.13 -27.70 -22.21
C ASP A 307 -46.23 -26.85 -20.93
N GLU A 308 -46.64 -25.59 -21.17
CA GLU A 308 -47.34 -24.70 -20.24
C GLU A 308 -48.86 -25.00 -20.29
N GLU A 309 -49.52 -25.16 -19.13
CA GLU A 309 -50.75 -24.43 -18.71
C GLU A 309 -51.42 -25.00 -17.44
N GLU A 310 -52.28 -24.15 -16.83
CA GLU A 310 -53.17 -24.29 -15.65
C GLU A 310 -52.55 -24.01 -14.26
N VAL A 311 -52.70 -22.80 -13.68
CA VAL A 311 -53.89 -22.13 -13.08
C VAL A 311 -54.31 -22.71 -11.72
N SER A 312 -54.44 -21.78 -10.76
CA SER A 312 -54.76 -21.88 -9.33
C SER A 312 -55.87 -22.85 -8.90
N LEU A 313 -55.83 -23.33 -7.63
CA LEU A 313 -56.94 -23.36 -6.64
C LEU A 313 -56.51 -24.04 -5.28
N ILE A 314 -56.65 -23.27 -4.19
CA ILE A 314 -57.22 -23.56 -2.84
C ILE A 314 -56.65 -24.68 -1.91
N ASP A 315 -56.15 -24.20 -0.76
CA ASP A 315 -56.21 -24.65 0.64
C ASP A 315 -56.46 -26.13 1.06
N ASN A 316 -55.59 -26.57 1.99
CA ASN A 316 -55.86 -27.13 3.35
C ASN A 316 -55.18 -28.47 3.74
N LYS A 317 -54.46 -28.39 4.88
CA LYS A 317 -54.23 -29.39 5.96
C LYS A 317 -53.19 -30.52 5.82
N SER A 318 -52.11 -30.42 6.60
CA SER A 318 -51.70 -31.32 7.72
C SER A 318 -50.22 -31.05 8.09
N ALA A 319 -49.93 -30.37 9.20
CA ALA A 319 -49.61 -30.91 10.53
C ALA A 319 -48.41 -31.89 10.59
N THR A 320 -47.26 -31.43 11.11
CA THR A 320 -46.60 -31.98 12.33
C THR A 320 -45.30 -31.23 12.67
N GLN A 321 -45.30 -30.51 13.80
CA GLN A 321 -44.10 -29.96 14.47
C GLN A 321 -43.73 -30.86 15.66
N PRO A 322 -42.44 -31.13 15.93
CA PRO A 322 -42.04 -31.75 17.18
C PRO A 322 -41.94 -30.70 18.29
N LYS A 323 -42.66 -30.96 19.39
CA LYS A 323 -42.56 -30.25 20.68
C LYS A 323 -41.33 -30.76 21.43
N THR A 324 -40.48 -29.87 21.94
CA THR A 324 -39.67 -30.13 23.14
C THR A 324 -39.70 -28.94 24.10
N CYS A 325 -39.69 -29.31 25.39
CA CYS A 325 -40.20 -28.64 26.59
C CYS A 325 -39.77 -27.20 26.89
N ILE A 326 -40.79 -26.38 27.17
CA ILE A 326 -40.74 -25.15 27.96
C ILE A 326 -40.78 -25.53 29.45
N SER A 327 -39.63 -25.77 30.08
CA SER A 327 -39.52 -25.80 31.55
C SER A 327 -38.07 -25.81 32.04
N CYS A 328 -37.26 -24.79 31.72
CA CYS A 328 -35.96 -24.56 32.38
C CYS A 328 -35.47 -23.09 32.40
N PHE A 329 -36.29 -22.10 32.05
CA PHE A 329 -35.87 -20.68 32.03
C PHE A 329 -36.61 -19.85 33.09
N LYS A 330 -36.40 -20.19 34.36
CA LYS A 330 -36.70 -19.29 35.49
C LYS A 330 -35.56 -19.37 36.50
N ASN A 331 -34.42 -18.77 36.14
CA ASN A 331 -33.38 -18.30 37.07
C ASN A 331 -32.30 -17.53 36.29
N SER A 332 -32.59 -16.29 35.88
CA SER A 332 -31.54 -15.37 35.40
C SER A 332 -31.94 -13.88 35.43
N LYS A 333 -32.82 -13.46 36.36
CA LYS A 333 -33.12 -12.02 36.53
C LYS A 333 -31.95 -11.21 37.10
N GLU A 334 -30.90 -11.84 37.63
CA GLU A 334 -29.64 -11.18 38.02
C GLU A 334 -28.53 -11.25 36.96
N LYS A 335 -28.65 -12.10 35.93
CA LYS A 335 -27.71 -12.17 34.79
C LYS A 335 -28.08 -11.23 33.63
N GLN A 336 -29.30 -10.69 33.61
CA GLN A 336 -29.75 -9.79 32.54
C GLN A 336 -29.26 -8.34 32.69
N LYS A 337 -28.72 -7.93 33.84
CA LYS A 337 -28.09 -6.59 33.99
C LYS A 337 -26.63 -6.55 33.53
N SER A 338 -25.94 -7.69 33.42
CA SER A 338 -24.55 -7.78 32.95
C SER A 338 -24.39 -8.11 31.47
N LEU A 339 -25.51 -8.38 30.75
CA LEU A 339 -25.52 -8.70 29.31
C LEU A 339 -25.84 -7.51 28.40
N PHE A 340 -26.05 -6.30 28.95
CA PHE A 340 -26.41 -5.10 28.19
C PHE A 340 -25.20 -4.29 27.69
N TYR A 341 -23.95 -4.68 28.04
CA TYR A 341 -22.73 -3.89 27.79
C TYR A 341 -21.56 -4.63 27.12
N LEU A 342 -21.82 -5.62 26.28
CA LEU A 342 -20.80 -6.14 25.35
C LEU A 342 -21.30 -6.03 23.91
N ARG A 343 -21.74 -4.84 23.50
CA ARG A 343 -21.65 -4.46 22.09
C ARG A 343 -20.17 -4.36 21.78
N LYS A 344 -19.66 -5.31 21.00
CA LYS A 344 -18.26 -5.35 20.62
C LYS A 344 -17.98 -4.15 19.70
N LYS A 345 -17.04 -3.30 20.09
CA LYS A 345 -16.66 -2.12 19.30
C LYS A 345 -15.91 -2.56 18.04
N PRO A 346 -16.06 -1.87 16.90
CA PRO A 346 -15.26 -2.16 15.73
C PRO A 346 -13.79 -1.80 16.03
N ARG A 347 -12.88 -2.75 15.84
CA ARG A 347 -11.44 -2.68 16.14
C ARG A 347 -10.56 -2.41 14.91
N GLY A 348 -11.14 -2.36 13.72
CA GLY A 348 -10.39 -2.07 12.49
C GLY A 348 -11.11 -2.40 11.20
N LEU A 349 -10.32 -2.73 10.18
CA LEU A 349 -10.77 -3.09 8.84
C LEU A 349 -11.79 -4.25 8.83
N PHE A 350 -11.58 -5.27 9.66
CA PHE A 350 -12.42 -6.47 9.79
C PHE A 350 -13.52 -6.34 10.85
N GLY A 351 -13.98 -5.11 11.13
CA GLY A 351 -15.03 -4.88 12.12
C GLY A 351 -14.52 -5.13 13.53
N GLU A 352 -15.20 -6.00 14.28
CA GLU A 352 -14.89 -6.30 15.69
C GLU A 352 -13.63 -7.14 15.90
N THR A 353 -13.08 -7.72 14.84
CA THR A 353 -11.95 -8.65 14.88
C THR A 353 -10.73 -8.03 14.21
N SER A 354 -9.54 -8.37 14.68
CA SER A 354 -8.25 -8.01 14.05
C SER A 354 -7.81 -9.09 13.06
N LEU A 355 -6.95 -8.73 12.09
CA LEU A 355 -6.34 -9.72 11.19
C LEU A 355 -5.59 -10.81 11.96
N LYS A 356 -4.96 -10.44 13.08
CA LYS A 356 -4.24 -11.37 13.95
C LYS A 356 -5.19 -12.38 14.63
N GLU A 357 -6.33 -11.92 15.14
CA GLU A 357 -7.34 -12.83 15.71
C GLU A 357 -7.95 -13.75 14.63
N ILE A 358 -8.12 -13.27 13.40
CA ILE A 358 -8.54 -14.11 12.26
C ILE A 358 -7.45 -15.15 11.95
N GLU A 359 -6.19 -14.74 11.90
CA GLU A 359 -5.06 -15.65 11.69
C GLU A 359 -4.98 -16.71 12.80
N GLU A 360 -5.13 -16.33 14.06
CA GLU A 360 -5.16 -17.25 15.21
C GLU A 360 -6.33 -18.24 15.10
N HIS A 361 -7.49 -17.82 14.60
CA HIS A 361 -8.62 -18.72 14.36
C HIS A 361 -8.35 -19.69 13.22
N VAL A 362 -7.81 -19.20 12.10
CA VAL A 362 -7.40 -20.02 10.94
C VAL A 362 -6.37 -21.07 11.35
N GLN A 363 -5.39 -20.69 12.17
CA GLN A 363 -4.31 -21.58 12.64
C GLN A 363 -4.79 -22.71 13.55
N GLN A 364 -6.04 -22.67 14.04
CA GLN A 364 -6.64 -23.80 14.78
C GLN A 364 -6.86 -25.00 13.87
N SER A 365 -7.22 -24.78 12.61
CA SER A 365 -7.38 -25.82 11.59
C SER A 365 -6.17 -25.94 10.67
N GLU A 366 -5.46 -24.85 10.42
CA GLU A 366 -4.35 -24.76 9.45
C GLU A 366 -3.12 -24.08 10.08
N PRO A 367 -2.35 -24.78 10.94
CA PRO A 367 -1.33 -24.18 11.81
C PRO A 367 -0.21 -23.43 11.12
N GLU A 368 0.08 -23.78 9.86
CA GLU A 368 1.19 -23.26 9.07
C GLU A 368 0.81 -22.03 8.23
N VAL A 369 -0.47 -21.64 8.25
CA VAL A 369 -0.97 -20.53 7.44
C VAL A 369 -0.74 -19.20 8.14
N LYS A 370 -0.20 -18.24 7.39
CA LYS A 370 -0.15 -16.82 7.74
C LYS A 370 -1.03 -16.03 6.79
N LEU A 371 -1.71 -15.02 7.29
CA LEU A 371 -2.63 -14.22 6.47
C LEU A 371 -1.94 -12.96 5.97
N ILE A 372 -2.24 -12.62 4.71
CA ILE A 372 -1.97 -11.31 4.14
C ILE A 372 -3.29 -10.66 3.76
N SER A 373 -3.35 -9.34 3.90
CA SER A 373 -4.52 -8.54 3.58
C SER A 373 -4.12 -7.41 2.63
N LEU A 374 -4.88 -7.27 1.55
CA LEU A 374 -4.58 -6.35 0.45
C LEU A 374 -5.84 -5.63 -0.01
N ILE A 375 -5.70 -4.43 -0.56
CA ILE A 375 -6.76 -3.71 -1.26
C ILE A 375 -6.48 -3.76 -2.74
N ILE A 376 -7.48 -4.19 -3.51
CA ILE A 376 -7.47 -4.16 -4.96
C ILE A 376 -8.28 -2.95 -5.43
N LYS A 377 -7.65 -2.07 -6.22
CA LYS A 377 -8.29 -0.91 -6.84
C LYS A 377 -8.26 -1.04 -8.37
N ALA A 378 -9.38 -0.73 -9.02
CA ALA A 378 -9.51 -0.58 -10.48
C ALA A 378 -10.12 0.78 -10.84
N ASN A 379 -10.00 1.17 -12.12
CA ASN A 379 -10.31 2.50 -12.66
C ASN A 379 -9.66 3.67 -11.92
N ASP A 380 -8.46 3.46 -11.39
CA ASP A 380 -7.73 4.52 -10.71
C ASP A 380 -6.25 4.48 -11.07
N ASP A 381 -5.67 5.67 -11.22
CA ASP A 381 -4.24 5.80 -11.49
C ASP A 381 -3.47 5.80 -10.17
N ILE A 382 -3.24 4.60 -9.63
CA ILE A 382 -2.63 4.43 -8.32
C ILE A 382 -1.13 4.80 -8.26
N ARG A 383 -0.55 5.27 -9.38
CA ARG A 383 0.82 5.82 -9.40
C ARG A 383 0.89 7.11 -8.58
N GLN A 384 -0.19 7.87 -8.49
CA GLN A 384 -0.26 9.05 -7.64
C GLN A 384 -0.18 8.68 -6.16
N GLU A 385 -0.90 7.64 -5.73
CA GLU A 385 -0.82 7.08 -4.37
C GLU A 385 0.57 6.51 -4.09
N GLN A 386 1.20 5.85 -5.06
CA GLN A 386 2.57 5.38 -4.92
C GLN A 386 3.54 6.55 -4.67
N PHE A 387 3.43 7.62 -5.45
CA PHE A 387 4.21 8.84 -5.27
C PHE A 387 3.98 9.48 -3.89
N ALA A 388 2.73 9.57 -3.44
CA ALA A 388 2.40 10.08 -2.11
C ALA A 388 3.04 9.23 -0.99
N SER A 389 3.01 7.90 -1.11
CA SER A 389 3.64 7.00 -0.16
C SER A 389 5.17 7.20 -0.08
N GLN A 390 5.84 7.45 -1.22
CA GLN A 390 7.26 7.82 -1.23
C GLN A 390 7.55 9.13 -0.47
N LEU A 391 6.67 10.13 -0.61
CA LEU A 391 6.80 11.39 0.15
C LEU A 391 6.56 11.19 1.66
N VAL A 392 5.58 10.38 2.04
CA VAL A 392 5.31 10.03 3.45
C VAL A 392 6.52 9.34 4.06
N PHE A 393 7.13 8.40 3.32
CA PHE A 393 8.34 7.72 3.77
C PHE A 393 9.54 8.66 3.93
N MET A 394 9.66 9.67 3.06
CA MET A 394 10.66 10.72 3.20
C MET A 394 10.41 11.58 4.46
N PHE A 395 9.17 11.93 4.78
CA PHE A 395 8.81 12.64 6.02
C PHE A 395 9.18 11.83 7.26
N LYS A 396 8.80 10.55 7.28
CA LYS A 396 9.15 9.59 8.34
C LYS A 396 10.66 9.57 8.57
N THR A 397 11.43 9.59 7.48
CA THR A 397 12.90 9.60 7.56
C THR A 397 13.43 10.89 8.16
N ILE A 398 13.00 12.04 7.66
CA ILE A 398 13.44 13.35 8.15
C ILE A 398 13.12 13.53 9.63
N PHE A 399 11.89 13.22 10.06
CA PHE A 399 11.51 13.32 11.47
C PHE A 399 12.36 12.46 12.38
N SER A 400 12.64 11.22 11.96
CA SER A 400 13.49 10.31 12.72
C SER A 400 14.93 10.83 12.82
N GLN A 401 15.48 11.38 11.73
CA GLN A 401 16.83 11.94 11.70
C GLN A 401 16.97 13.20 12.55
N SER A 402 15.97 14.07 12.52
CA SER A 402 15.88 15.26 13.38
C SER A 402 15.52 14.92 14.83
N LYS A 403 15.38 13.63 15.18
CA LYS A 403 14.99 13.13 16.51
C LYS A 403 13.68 13.74 17.01
N LEU A 404 12.78 14.04 16.10
CA LEU A 404 11.47 14.59 16.40
C LEU A 404 10.49 13.45 16.68
N LYS A 405 9.64 13.67 17.68
CA LYS A 405 8.53 12.78 18.00
C LYS A 405 7.33 13.12 17.11
N LEU A 406 7.51 12.91 15.82
CA LEU A 406 6.48 13.06 14.81
C LEU A 406 6.31 11.72 14.13
N TRP A 407 5.07 11.39 13.79
CA TRP A 407 4.73 10.07 13.29
C TRP A 407 3.93 10.18 12.00
N VAL A 408 4.29 9.35 11.01
CA VAL A 408 3.52 9.14 9.77
C VAL A 408 3.74 7.69 9.33
N ARG A 409 2.79 7.10 8.61
CA ARG A 409 2.84 5.73 8.13
C ARG A 409 2.83 5.65 6.61
N ASP A 410 3.94 5.20 6.05
CA ASP A 410 4.03 4.70 4.68
C ASP A 410 3.38 3.32 4.57
N PHE A 411 2.80 3.02 3.41
CA PHE A 411 2.23 1.72 3.06
C PHE A 411 2.55 1.42 1.59
N LEU A 412 2.68 0.14 1.25
CA LEU A 412 3.06 -0.24 -0.09
C LEU A 412 1.93 -0.04 -1.10
N VAL A 413 2.27 0.55 -2.24
CA VAL A 413 1.38 0.76 -3.38
C VAL A 413 2.08 0.25 -4.62
N ILE A 414 1.41 -0.66 -5.34
CA ILE A 414 1.95 -1.34 -6.51
C ILE A 414 1.01 -1.09 -7.69
N PRO A 415 1.30 -0.08 -8.52
CA PRO A 415 0.63 0.10 -9.80
C PRO A 415 0.89 -1.13 -10.67
N VAL A 416 -0.17 -1.83 -11.08
CA VAL A 416 -0.09 -3.03 -11.94
C VAL A 416 -0.37 -2.64 -13.38
N SER A 417 -1.27 -1.67 -13.57
CA SER A 417 -1.63 -1.08 -14.84
C SER A 417 -1.92 0.41 -14.66
N GLN A 418 -2.13 1.13 -15.77
CA GLN A 418 -2.51 2.55 -15.74
C GLN A 418 -3.86 2.80 -15.08
N ASN A 419 -4.68 1.75 -14.89
CA ASN A 419 -6.04 1.84 -14.38
C ASN A 419 -6.24 0.99 -13.11
N GLY A 420 -5.18 0.55 -12.43
CA GLY A 420 -5.35 -0.15 -11.17
C GLY A 420 -4.12 -0.84 -10.62
N GLY A 421 -4.30 -1.45 -9.46
CA GLY A 421 -3.32 -2.32 -8.84
C GLY A 421 -3.61 -2.56 -7.36
N ILE A 422 -2.55 -2.78 -6.59
CA ILE A 422 -2.65 -3.34 -5.24
C ILE A 422 -2.10 -2.35 -4.20
N ILE A 423 -2.78 -2.26 -3.07
CA ILE A 423 -2.39 -1.44 -1.92
C ILE A 423 -2.34 -2.34 -0.67
N GLU A 424 -1.30 -2.18 0.15
CA GLU A 424 -1.18 -2.83 1.46
C GLU A 424 -2.27 -2.33 2.43
N THR A 425 -2.90 -3.23 3.19
CA THR A 425 -3.83 -2.80 4.24
C THR A 425 -3.12 -2.30 5.47
N ILE A 426 -3.73 -1.31 6.12
CA ILE A 426 -3.32 -0.88 7.46
C ILE A 426 -4.13 -1.69 8.47
N ASP A 427 -3.49 -2.73 8.99
CA ASP A 427 -4.10 -3.59 9.99
C ASP A 427 -4.33 -2.83 11.30
N ASN A 428 -5.41 -3.16 12.01
CA ASN A 428 -5.80 -2.56 13.30
C ASN A 428 -6.11 -1.06 13.24
N ALA A 429 -6.56 -0.55 12.09
CA ALA A 429 -7.04 0.80 11.94
C ALA A 429 -8.47 0.83 11.39
N ILE A 430 -9.28 1.79 11.87
CA ILE A 430 -10.66 2.02 11.46
C ILE A 430 -10.82 3.45 10.95
N SER A 431 -11.57 3.67 9.88
CA SER A 431 -11.89 5.04 9.44
C SER A 431 -12.78 5.73 10.46
N ILE A 432 -12.60 7.04 10.64
CA ILE A 432 -13.47 7.84 11.51
C ILE A 432 -14.94 7.72 11.07
N ASP A 433 -15.19 7.65 9.76
CA ASP A 433 -16.52 7.39 9.18
C ASP A 433 -17.13 6.08 9.68
N ARG A 434 -16.37 4.97 9.59
CA ARG A 434 -16.86 3.66 10.06
C ARG A 434 -17.08 3.67 11.58
N LEU A 435 -16.17 4.30 12.32
CA LEU A 435 -16.31 4.44 13.77
C LEU A 435 -17.62 5.15 14.12
N LYS A 436 -17.92 6.29 13.48
CA LYS A 436 -19.15 7.06 13.68
C LYS A 436 -20.43 6.32 13.28
N LYS A 437 -20.38 5.51 12.22
CA LYS A 437 -21.55 4.76 11.72
C LYS A 437 -21.88 3.53 12.52
N PHE A 438 -20.88 2.81 13.00
CA PHE A 438 -21.04 1.44 13.49
C PHE A 438 -20.76 1.29 14.99
N ASP A 439 -20.25 2.32 15.67
CA ASP A 439 -20.26 2.37 17.13
C ASP A 439 -21.50 3.17 17.60
N ASP A 440 -22.58 2.45 17.95
CA ASP A 440 -23.81 3.04 18.51
C ASP A 440 -23.57 3.88 19.78
N SER A 441 -22.44 3.68 20.46
CA SER A 441 -22.04 4.45 21.65
C SER A 441 -21.17 5.66 21.32
N PHE A 442 -20.87 5.91 20.04
CA PHE A 442 -20.05 7.03 19.63
C PHE A 442 -20.75 8.36 19.92
N VAL A 443 -20.18 9.12 20.84
CA VAL A 443 -20.60 10.49 21.15
C VAL A 443 -19.62 11.51 20.57
N SER A 444 -18.33 11.28 20.77
CA SER A 444 -17.25 12.11 20.24
C SER A 444 -15.95 11.30 20.20
N LEU A 445 -14.97 11.75 19.43
CA LEU A 445 -13.64 11.14 19.43
C LEU A 445 -13.01 11.10 20.83
N ARG A 446 -13.21 12.13 21.66
CA ARG A 446 -12.71 12.14 23.04
C ARG A 446 -13.32 11.01 23.88
N THR A 447 -14.63 10.80 23.77
CA THR A 447 -15.32 9.71 24.47
C THR A 447 -14.82 8.35 23.97
N TYR A 448 -14.65 8.20 22.66
CA TYR A 448 -14.04 7.00 22.08
C TYR A 448 -12.63 6.72 22.64
N PHE A 449 -11.80 7.75 22.82
CA PHE A 449 -10.48 7.60 23.43
C PHE A 449 -10.56 7.10 24.88
N ILE A 450 -11.49 7.64 25.67
CA ILE A 450 -11.69 7.19 27.06
C ILE A 450 -12.16 5.73 27.09
N ASP A 451 -13.13 5.39 26.27
CA ASP A 451 -13.68 4.03 26.23
C ASP A 451 -12.65 2.99 25.76
N THR A 452 -11.77 3.37 24.83
CA THR A 452 -10.83 2.45 24.17
C THR A 452 -9.51 2.33 24.92
N PHE A 453 -9.01 3.45 25.45
CA PHE A 453 -7.68 3.53 26.07
C PHE A 453 -7.73 3.64 27.59
N GLY A 454 -8.92 3.79 28.18
CA GLY A 454 -9.11 3.90 29.62
C GLY A 454 -9.31 5.35 30.09
N PRO A 455 -9.52 5.56 31.40
CA PRO A 455 -9.76 6.90 31.95
C PRO A 455 -8.55 7.82 31.71
N GLU A 456 -8.79 9.13 31.75
CA GLU A 456 -7.80 10.16 31.37
C GLU A 456 -6.52 10.15 32.22
N ASN A 457 -6.62 9.65 33.44
CA ASN A 457 -5.48 9.51 34.36
C ASN A 457 -4.67 8.22 34.12
N SER A 458 -5.02 7.40 33.13
CA SER A 458 -4.32 6.17 32.82
C SER A 458 -3.15 6.38 31.86
N ASP A 459 -2.08 5.60 32.03
CA ASP A 459 -0.92 5.63 31.14
C ASP A 459 -1.28 5.28 29.69
N ARG A 460 -2.28 4.40 29.49
CA ARG A 460 -2.72 3.97 28.17
C ARG A 460 -3.44 5.12 27.44
N PHE A 461 -4.32 5.85 28.12
CA PHE A 461 -4.94 7.07 27.56
C PHE A 461 -3.87 8.12 27.24
N ALA A 462 -2.95 8.38 28.17
CA ALA A 462 -1.87 9.35 27.96
C ALA A 462 -0.99 8.99 26.76
N LYS A 463 -0.64 7.70 26.59
CA LYS A 463 0.12 7.21 25.43
C LYS A 463 -0.67 7.39 24.14
N ALA A 464 -1.95 7.01 24.11
CA ALA A 464 -2.79 7.12 22.91
C ALA A 464 -3.00 8.57 22.48
N THR A 465 -3.29 9.47 23.41
CA THR A 465 -3.44 10.91 23.12
C THR A 465 -2.14 11.53 22.63
N LYS A 466 -0.99 11.08 23.15
CA LYS A 466 0.32 11.49 22.63
C LYS A 466 0.52 10.99 21.19
N ASN A 467 0.25 9.71 20.92
CA ASN A 467 0.30 9.14 19.57
C ASN A 467 -0.60 9.90 18.58
N PHE A 468 -1.81 10.27 19.02
CA PHE A 468 -2.73 11.12 18.26
C PHE A 468 -2.11 12.47 17.89
N ILE A 469 -1.49 13.15 18.87
CA ILE A 469 -0.84 14.46 18.65
C ILE A 469 0.36 14.35 17.70
N GLU A 470 1.22 13.34 17.89
CA GLU A 470 2.43 13.13 17.10
C GLU A 470 2.10 12.79 15.63
N SER A 471 1.04 12.00 15.42
CA SER A 471 0.56 11.65 14.08
C SER A 471 -0.22 12.77 13.40
N LEU A 472 -1.11 13.45 14.14
CA LEU A 472 -1.86 14.61 13.65
C LEU A 472 -0.91 15.73 13.21
N ALA A 473 0.15 15.99 13.98
CA ALA A 473 1.14 16.98 13.59
C ALA A 473 1.91 16.57 12.32
N GLY A 474 2.28 15.30 12.17
CA GLY A 474 2.95 14.78 10.99
C GLY A 474 2.11 14.93 9.71
N TYR A 475 0.85 14.47 9.74
CA TYR A 475 -0.06 14.56 8.61
C TYR A 475 -0.54 15.99 8.33
N SER A 476 -0.66 16.86 9.34
CA SER A 476 -0.97 18.29 9.13
C SER A 476 0.10 18.99 8.31
N LEU A 477 1.39 18.70 8.58
CA LEU A 477 2.51 19.22 7.78
C LEU A 477 2.51 18.66 6.36
N PHE A 478 2.20 17.36 6.22
CA PHE A 478 2.11 16.70 4.92
C PHE A 478 1.00 17.31 4.05
N CYS A 479 -0.21 17.47 4.61
CA CYS A 479 -1.35 18.10 3.95
C CYS A 479 -1.05 19.55 3.53
N TYR A 480 -0.43 20.34 4.41
CA TYR A 480 -0.06 21.71 4.09
C TYR A 480 0.95 21.79 2.93
N LEU A 481 2.05 21.02 3.01
CA LEU A 481 3.12 21.12 2.02
C LEU A 481 2.71 20.56 0.66
N PHE A 482 1.99 19.45 0.61
CA PHE A 482 1.59 18.82 -0.65
C PHE A 482 0.16 19.12 -1.08
N GLN A 483 -0.53 20.01 -0.36
CA GLN A 483 -1.90 20.41 -0.68
C GLN A 483 -2.81 19.20 -0.86
N VAL A 484 -2.72 18.23 0.06
CA VAL A 484 -3.62 17.07 0.06
C VAL A 484 -5.05 17.56 0.28
N LYS A 485 -5.94 17.10 -0.59
CA LYS A 485 -7.36 17.46 -0.61
C LYS A 485 -8.25 16.27 -0.26
N ASP A 486 -9.55 16.47 -0.24
CA ASP A 486 -10.56 15.46 0.08
C ASP A 486 -10.30 14.80 1.46
N ARG A 487 -10.03 15.62 2.48
CA ARG A 487 -9.72 15.14 3.85
C ARG A 487 -11.00 14.93 4.67
N ASN A 488 -11.85 14.03 4.18
CA ASN A 488 -13.07 13.60 4.87
C ASN A 488 -12.80 12.47 5.89
N ASN A 489 -13.79 12.15 6.72
CA ASN A 489 -13.66 11.12 7.78
C ASN A 489 -13.53 9.68 7.26
N GLY A 490 -13.82 9.43 5.98
CA GLY A 490 -13.58 8.15 5.32
C GLY A 490 -12.10 7.93 4.97
N ASN A 491 -11.36 9.03 4.73
CA ASN A 491 -9.95 9.03 4.32
C ASN A 491 -8.97 9.20 5.51
N ILE A 492 -9.48 9.21 6.75
CA ILE A 492 -8.67 9.33 7.97
C ILE A 492 -8.98 8.13 8.85
N LEU A 493 -7.96 7.32 9.13
CA LEU A 493 -8.03 6.17 10.01
C LEU A 493 -7.55 6.54 11.42
N ILE A 494 -7.99 5.78 12.42
CA ILE A 494 -7.43 5.74 13.78
C ILE A 494 -7.00 4.31 14.06
N ASP A 495 -5.74 4.13 14.50
CA ASP A 495 -5.22 2.81 14.85
C ASP A 495 -5.45 2.43 16.32
N SER A 496 -5.19 1.16 16.64
CA SER A 496 -5.31 0.61 17.99
C SER A 496 -4.33 1.20 19.02
N GLU A 497 -3.41 2.06 18.61
CA GLU A 497 -2.48 2.79 19.48
C GLU A 497 -2.83 4.28 19.60
N GLY A 498 -3.88 4.76 18.92
CA GLY A 498 -4.35 6.14 18.96
C GLY A 498 -3.73 7.06 17.91
N HIS A 499 -2.94 6.55 16.96
CA HIS A 499 -2.47 7.39 15.85
C HIS A 499 -3.59 7.65 14.85
N ILE A 500 -3.58 8.83 14.24
CA ILE A 500 -4.33 9.07 13.01
C ILE A 500 -3.49 8.73 11.79
N ILE A 501 -4.13 8.21 10.74
CA ILE A 501 -3.46 7.85 9.50
C ILE A 501 -4.29 8.34 8.32
N ASP A 502 -3.76 9.32 7.59
CA ASP A 502 -4.36 9.75 6.34
C ASP A 502 -4.09 8.72 5.25
N ILE A 503 -5.13 8.35 4.51
CA ILE A 503 -5.09 7.45 3.35
C ILE A 503 -5.73 8.12 2.14
N ASP A 504 -5.62 7.47 0.98
CA ASP A 504 -6.22 7.92 -0.28
C ASP A 504 -5.73 9.31 -0.72
N PHE A 505 -4.52 9.37 -1.30
CA PHE A 505 -3.89 10.63 -1.73
C PHE A 505 -4.24 11.00 -3.19
N GLY A 506 -5.40 10.53 -3.66
CA GLY A 506 -5.87 10.71 -5.04
C GLY A 506 -6.14 12.16 -5.43
N TYR A 507 -6.22 13.06 -4.46
CA TYR A 507 -6.29 14.51 -4.68
C TYR A 507 -5.17 15.20 -3.90
N MET A 508 -4.08 15.55 -4.57
CA MET A 508 -2.97 16.30 -3.99
C MET A 508 -2.33 17.21 -5.04
N LEU A 509 -1.53 18.17 -4.58
CA LEU A 509 -0.82 19.14 -5.41
C LEU A 509 -1.81 19.92 -6.32
N SER A 510 -1.70 19.81 -7.64
CA SER A 510 -2.58 20.49 -8.59
C SER A 510 -3.96 19.85 -8.72
N ARG A 511 -4.12 18.58 -8.33
CA ARG A 511 -5.36 17.83 -8.54
C ARG A 511 -6.37 18.13 -7.44
N THR A 512 -7.57 18.56 -7.82
CA THR A 512 -8.67 18.89 -6.91
C THR A 512 -9.90 18.01 -7.14
N PRO A 513 -10.68 17.70 -6.09
CA PRO A 513 -11.94 16.97 -6.23
C PRO A 513 -13.04 17.91 -6.76
N GLY A 514 -13.47 17.71 -8.01
CA GLY A 514 -14.49 18.56 -8.65
C GLY A 514 -13.97 19.96 -9.05
N SER A 515 -14.86 20.82 -9.55
CA SER A 515 -14.52 22.16 -10.09
C SER A 515 -14.55 23.30 -9.06
N VAL A 516 -14.76 22.99 -7.78
CA VAL A 516 -14.93 23.99 -6.72
C VAL A 516 -13.86 23.81 -5.64
N ASN A 517 -13.06 24.84 -5.42
CA ASN A 517 -12.04 24.89 -4.37
C ASN A 517 -12.67 25.04 -2.98
N PHE A 518 -13.35 23.99 -2.49
CA PHE A 518 -14.00 23.98 -1.17
C PHE A 518 -12.99 23.99 0.00
N GLU A 519 -11.77 23.47 -0.20
CA GLU A 519 -10.77 23.32 0.87
C GLU A 519 -9.72 24.46 0.87
N SER A 520 -10.02 25.52 1.61
CA SER A 520 -9.05 26.61 1.89
C SER A 520 -8.29 26.43 3.22
N ALA A 521 -8.70 25.49 4.06
CA ALA A 521 -8.04 25.22 5.32
C ALA A 521 -6.68 24.55 5.04
N PRO A 522 -5.61 24.90 5.77
CA PRO A 522 -4.28 24.35 5.48
C PRO A 522 -4.17 22.85 5.82
N PHE A 523 -4.96 22.37 6.77
CA PHE A 523 -5.13 20.96 7.14
C PHE A 523 -6.38 20.83 8.02
N LYS A 524 -6.83 19.58 8.28
CA LYS A 524 -8.01 19.29 9.09
C LYS A 524 -7.69 19.33 10.60
N LEU A 525 -8.34 20.25 11.31
CA LEU A 525 -8.23 20.40 12.77
C LEU A 525 -9.60 20.76 13.35
N THR A 526 -10.44 19.75 13.56
CA THR A 526 -11.83 19.92 13.99
C THR A 526 -11.95 20.14 15.50
N ALA A 527 -13.13 20.59 15.97
CA ALA A 527 -13.45 20.64 17.39
C ALA A 527 -13.26 19.29 18.10
N GLU A 528 -13.65 18.17 17.46
CA GLU A 528 -13.44 16.82 18.02
C GLU A 528 -11.95 16.51 18.26
N TYR A 529 -11.05 16.96 17.38
CA TYR A 529 -9.61 16.77 17.55
C TYR A 529 -9.07 17.62 18.71
N LEU A 530 -9.60 18.84 18.87
CA LEU A 530 -9.26 19.70 20.00
C LEU A 530 -9.73 19.10 21.32
N GLU A 531 -10.90 18.46 21.36
CA GLU A 531 -11.43 17.78 22.54
C GLU A 531 -10.56 16.61 23.00
N VAL A 532 -10.03 15.80 22.08
CA VAL A 532 -9.06 14.73 22.38
C VAL A 532 -7.81 15.30 23.06
N MET A 533 -7.36 16.48 22.63
CA MET A 533 -6.25 17.20 23.25
C MET A 533 -6.62 17.95 24.54
N GLY A 534 -7.89 17.96 24.98
CA GLY A 534 -8.32 18.70 26.17
C GLY A 534 -8.55 20.19 25.93
N GLY A 535 -8.74 20.60 24.67
CA GLY A 535 -9.09 21.97 24.27
C GLY A 535 -7.88 22.85 23.91
N GLN A 536 -8.15 24.05 23.40
CA GLN A 536 -7.13 24.97 22.88
C GLN A 536 -6.19 25.56 23.95
N SER A 537 -6.63 25.61 25.21
CA SER A 537 -5.81 26.10 26.33
C SER A 537 -5.00 24.99 27.01
N SER A 538 -5.11 23.75 26.54
CA SER A 538 -4.42 22.59 27.14
C SER A 538 -2.92 22.58 26.85
N TRP A 539 -2.17 21.92 27.74
CA TRP A 539 -0.76 21.63 27.50
C TRP A 539 -0.53 20.72 26.30
N LEU A 540 -1.45 19.79 26.03
CA LEU A 540 -1.38 18.88 24.89
C LEU A 540 -1.51 19.63 23.55
N PHE A 541 -2.40 20.63 23.46
CA PHE A 541 -2.48 21.49 22.28
C PHE A 541 -1.25 22.39 22.12
N LEU A 542 -0.61 22.81 23.22
CA LEU A 542 0.69 23.49 23.16
C LEU A 542 1.78 22.56 22.61
N GLU A 543 1.78 21.28 22.99
CA GLU A 543 2.72 20.29 22.44
C GLU A 543 2.46 20.02 20.95
N PHE A 544 1.19 19.92 20.52
CA PHE A 544 0.83 19.88 19.10
C PHE A 544 1.42 21.07 18.31
N LYS A 545 1.20 22.30 18.79
CA LYS A 545 1.77 23.52 18.17
C LYS A 545 3.29 23.45 18.08
N LYS A 546 3.95 22.99 19.15
CA LYS A 546 5.41 22.84 19.20
C LYS A 546 5.91 21.82 18.18
N LEU A 547 5.25 20.66 18.06
CA LEU A 547 5.61 19.63 17.10
C LEU A 547 5.42 20.09 15.65
N ILE A 548 4.34 20.82 15.33
CA ILE A 548 4.16 21.43 14.00
C ILE A 548 5.32 22.37 13.66
N ILE A 549 5.70 23.27 14.58
CA ILE A 549 6.79 24.23 14.36
C ILE A 549 8.12 23.49 14.15
N GLN A 550 8.44 22.53 15.03
CA GLN A 550 9.68 21.76 14.96
C GLN A 550 9.74 20.91 13.68
N GLY A 551 8.65 20.24 13.34
CA GLY A 551 8.52 19.44 12.14
C GLY A 551 8.66 20.27 10.86
N PHE A 552 8.01 21.43 10.79
CA PHE A 552 8.16 22.33 9.65
C PHE A 552 9.61 22.79 9.46
N LEU A 553 10.28 23.20 10.55
CA LEU A 553 11.68 23.63 10.48
C LEU A 553 12.61 22.49 10.03
N ALA A 554 12.39 21.26 10.52
CA ALA A 554 13.15 20.10 10.06
C ALA A 554 12.91 19.80 8.58
N LEU A 555 11.66 19.79 8.11
CA LEU A 555 11.34 19.59 6.70
C LEU A 555 11.95 20.68 5.82
N ARG A 556 11.97 21.93 6.30
CA ARG A 556 12.58 23.07 5.60
C ARG A 556 14.10 22.93 5.44
N GLU A 557 14.80 22.32 6.39
CA GLU A 557 16.23 22.00 6.25
C GLU A 557 16.49 20.99 5.12
N HIS A 558 15.48 20.18 4.77
CA HIS A 558 15.51 19.22 3.66
C HIS A 558 14.74 19.70 2.41
N ARG A 559 14.35 20.98 2.34
CA ARG A 559 13.53 21.56 1.25
C ARG A 559 14.03 21.19 -0.14
N TYR A 560 15.32 21.39 -0.41
CA TYR A 560 15.91 21.12 -1.72
C TYR A 560 15.66 19.66 -2.15
N LYS A 561 15.88 18.69 -1.25
CA LYS A 561 15.66 17.28 -1.53
C LYS A 561 14.20 16.98 -1.83
N ILE A 562 13.28 17.54 -1.03
CA ILE A 562 11.84 17.32 -1.22
C ILE A 562 11.38 17.90 -2.55
N VAL A 563 11.70 19.17 -2.83
CA VAL A 563 11.31 19.87 -4.06
C VAL A 563 11.91 19.18 -5.28
N ARG A 564 13.20 18.83 -5.25
CA ARG A 564 13.89 18.14 -6.34
C ARG A 564 13.29 16.76 -6.61
N PHE A 565 12.88 16.03 -5.57
CA PHE A 565 12.22 14.74 -5.75
C PHE A 565 10.86 14.89 -6.47
N VAL A 566 10.06 15.89 -6.09
CA VAL A 566 8.78 16.19 -6.78
C VAL A 566 9.02 16.59 -8.22
N GLU A 567 10.03 17.43 -8.48
CA GLU A 567 10.43 17.85 -9.82
C GLU A 567 10.83 16.66 -10.71
N ILE A 568 11.64 15.73 -10.20
CA ILE A 568 12.02 14.49 -10.91
C ILE A 568 10.77 13.66 -11.25
N CYS A 569 9.83 13.52 -10.32
CA CYS A 569 8.60 12.76 -10.55
C CYS A 569 7.71 13.44 -11.60
N MET A 570 7.63 14.77 -11.58
CA MET A 570 6.91 15.57 -12.57
C MET A 570 7.52 15.42 -13.97
N GLN A 571 8.85 15.50 -14.10
CA GLN A 571 9.53 15.38 -15.39
C GLN A 571 9.36 13.99 -16.03
N THR A 572 9.07 12.97 -15.23
CA THR A 572 9.05 11.58 -15.68
C THR A 572 7.68 10.92 -15.72
N SER A 573 6.63 11.65 -15.33
CA SER A 573 5.26 11.14 -15.32
C SER A 573 4.28 12.20 -15.82
N LYS A 574 3.11 11.75 -16.27
CA LYS A 574 2.00 12.63 -16.69
C LYS A 574 0.83 12.53 -15.73
N LEU A 575 1.11 12.44 -14.44
CA LEU A 575 0.08 12.36 -13.41
C LEU A 575 -0.70 13.67 -13.33
N GLN A 576 -2.00 13.58 -13.07
CA GLN A 576 -2.89 14.75 -12.96
C GLN A 576 -2.46 15.71 -11.84
N CYS A 577 -1.81 15.21 -10.78
CA CYS A 577 -1.25 16.05 -9.72
C CYS A 577 -0.11 16.98 -10.17
N PHE A 578 0.40 16.82 -11.39
CA PHE A 578 1.48 17.61 -11.98
C PHE A 578 1.04 18.53 -13.13
N GLU A 579 -0.28 18.72 -13.33
CA GLU A 579 -0.82 19.50 -14.44
C GLU A 579 -0.32 20.95 -14.50
N ASP A 580 -0.05 21.60 -13.37
CA ASP A 580 0.45 22.99 -13.34
C ASP A 580 1.97 23.12 -13.64
N GLY A 581 2.67 22.00 -13.89
CA GLY A 581 4.07 22.01 -14.31
C GLY A 581 5.01 22.80 -13.40
N GLU A 582 5.81 23.71 -13.96
CA GLU A 582 6.79 24.51 -13.20
C GLU A 582 6.14 25.37 -12.10
N ALA A 583 4.93 25.90 -12.34
CA ALA A 583 4.21 26.69 -11.34
C ALA A 583 3.91 25.89 -10.06
N LEU A 584 3.70 24.58 -10.19
CA LEU A 584 3.55 23.69 -9.04
C LEU A 584 4.83 23.62 -8.20
N ILE A 585 5.99 23.51 -8.85
CA ILE A 585 7.29 23.43 -8.19
C ILE A 585 7.60 24.73 -7.47
N GLU A 586 7.34 25.87 -8.11
CA GLU A 586 7.46 27.20 -7.49
C GLU A 586 6.54 27.33 -6.28
N ALA A 587 5.27 26.94 -6.41
CA ALA A 587 4.31 26.99 -5.31
C ALA A 587 4.70 26.07 -4.15
N LEU A 588 5.21 24.87 -4.43
CA LEU A 588 5.72 23.95 -3.41
C LEU A 588 6.93 24.56 -2.68
N ASN A 589 7.90 25.09 -3.42
CA ASN A 589 9.07 25.73 -2.83
C ASN A 589 8.69 26.95 -1.98
N ALA A 590 7.72 27.75 -2.43
CA ALA A 590 7.21 28.90 -1.67
C ALA A 590 6.57 28.49 -0.33
N ARG A 591 5.85 27.36 -0.26
CA ARG A 591 5.25 26.85 0.98
C ARG A 591 6.27 26.49 2.07
N PHE A 592 7.51 26.21 1.69
CA PHE A 592 8.63 26.04 2.64
C PHE A 592 9.19 27.37 3.19
N ALA A 593 8.68 28.52 2.73
CA ALA A 593 9.08 29.84 3.19
C ALA A 593 10.62 30.03 3.18
N PRO A 594 11.29 29.91 2.02
CA PRO A 594 12.75 29.93 1.93
C PRO A 594 13.36 31.22 2.48
N GLU A 595 12.71 32.37 2.24
CA GLU A 595 13.19 33.71 2.62
C GLU A 595 12.88 34.09 4.09
N MET A 596 12.12 33.28 4.83
CA MET A 596 11.72 33.60 6.20
C MET A 596 12.75 33.13 7.24
N SER A 597 12.98 33.92 8.28
CA SER A 597 13.77 33.50 9.45
C SER A 597 13.04 32.40 10.25
N LYS A 598 13.76 31.66 11.11
CA LYS A 598 13.14 30.64 12.00
C LYS A 598 12.01 31.24 12.86
N HIS A 599 12.17 32.49 13.33
CA HIS A 599 11.14 33.20 14.09
C HIS A 599 9.90 33.52 13.24
N GLN A 600 10.08 34.00 12.01
CA GLN A 600 8.97 34.24 11.09
C GLN A 600 8.25 32.93 10.72
N CYS A 601 8.98 31.83 10.50
CA CYS A 601 8.37 30.51 10.26
C CYS A 601 7.53 30.04 11.45
N LYS A 602 7.95 30.31 12.68
CA LYS A 602 7.15 30.02 13.87
C LYS A 602 5.81 30.75 13.84
N HIS A 603 5.82 32.06 13.53
CA HIS A 603 4.58 32.86 13.40
C HIS A 603 3.71 32.37 12.25
N LEU A 604 4.30 32.01 11.11
CA LEU A 604 3.59 31.41 9.99
C LEU A 604 2.85 30.14 10.45
N MET A 605 3.55 29.19 11.06
CA MET A 605 2.95 27.93 11.51
C MET A 605 1.83 28.15 12.55
N LEU A 606 2.01 29.06 13.50
CA LEU A 606 0.96 29.42 14.45
C LEU A 606 -0.27 29.99 13.73
N SER A 607 -0.08 30.84 12.72
CA SER A 607 -1.18 31.38 11.91
C SER A 607 -1.90 30.30 11.10
N LEU A 608 -1.18 29.27 10.62
CA LEU A 608 -1.79 28.13 9.93
C LEU A 608 -2.68 27.32 10.87
N ILE A 609 -2.21 27.07 12.08
CA ILE A 609 -2.96 26.34 13.11
C ILE A 609 -4.23 27.11 13.46
N GLU A 610 -4.13 28.43 13.68
CA GLU A 610 -5.29 29.28 13.96
C GLU A 610 -6.33 29.25 12.81
N ARG A 611 -5.87 29.29 11.55
CA ARG A 611 -6.76 29.15 10.38
C ARG A 611 -7.37 27.76 10.23
N ALA A 612 -6.69 26.72 10.70
CA ALA A 612 -7.19 25.34 10.65
C ALA A 612 -8.20 25.04 11.76
N CYS A 613 -8.01 25.62 12.95
CA CYS A 613 -8.82 25.39 14.14
C CYS A 613 -10.31 25.60 13.87
N ASP A 614 -11.07 24.50 13.97
CA ASP A 614 -12.52 24.45 13.78
C ASP A 614 -13.02 25.22 12.54
N ASN A 615 -12.26 25.12 11.45
CA ASN A 615 -12.54 25.89 10.25
C ASN A 615 -13.93 25.55 9.70
N TRP A 616 -14.75 26.59 9.47
CA TRP A 616 -16.13 26.43 9.01
C TRP A 616 -16.24 25.70 7.67
N ARG A 617 -15.29 25.88 6.75
CA ARG A 617 -15.29 25.18 5.45
C ARG A 617 -15.06 23.69 5.61
N THR A 618 -14.18 23.29 6.53
CA THR A 618 -13.94 21.88 6.86
C THR A 618 -15.22 21.23 7.40
N ARG A 619 -15.94 21.91 8.31
CA ARG A 619 -17.24 21.42 8.82
C ARG A 619 -18.29 21.28 7.73
N TRP A 620 -18.41 22.29 6.87
CA TRP A 620 -19.32 22.23 5.74
C TRP A 620 -18.98 21.12 4.75
N TYR A 621 -17.69 20.85 4.54
CA TYR A 621 -17.23 19.74 3.71
C TYR A 621 -17.63 18.39 4.31
N ASP A 622 -17.45 18.19 5.62
CA ASP A 622 -17.92 16.97 6.30
C ASP A 622 -19.45 16.81 6.18
N ILE A 623 -20.22 17.88 6.34
CA ILE A 623 -21.68 17.86 6.14
C ILE A 623 -22.04 17.49 4.69
N TYR A 624 -21.36 18.08 3.70
CA TYR A 624 -21.55 17.73 2.29
C TYR A 624 -21.26 16.25 2.03
N GLN A 625 -20.15 15.74 2.57
CA GLN A 625 -19.77 14.34 2.45
C GLN A 625 -20.80 13.41 3.12
N GLN A 626 -21.35 13.81 4.26
CA GLN A 626 -22.41 13.07 4.95
C GLN A 626 -23.69 13.01 4.12
N ILE A 627 -24.13 14.13 3.56
CA ILE A 627 -25.39 14.22 2.81
C ILE A 627 -25.27 13.57 1.43
N CYS A 628 -24.22 13.87 0.68
CA CYS A 628 -24.10 13.47 -0.72
C CYS A 628 -23.46 12.09 -0.92
N VAL A 629 -22.43 11.76 -0.11
CA VAL A 629 -21.66 10.52 -0.25
C VAL A 629 -22.06 9.51 0.81
N GLY A 630 -22.56 9.98 1.96
CA GLY A 630 -22.88 9.16 3.11
C GLY A 630 -21.67 8.91 4.00
N ILE A 631 -20.70 9.83 4.06
CA ILE A 631 -19.49 9.75 4.92
C ILE A 631 -19.69 10.64 6.15
N TRP A 632 -19.66 10.05 7.36
CA TRP A 632 -20.04 10.65 8.64
C TRP A 632 -18.86 11.23 9.43
#